data_AF-A0AAD4LZC1-F1
#
_entry.id   AF-A0AAD4LZC1-F1
#
_cell.length_a   1.000
_cell.length_b   1.000
_cell.length_c   1.000
_cell.angle_alpha   90.00
_cell.angle_beta   90.00
_cell.angle_gamma   90.00
#
_symmetry.space_group_name_H-M   'P 1'
#
loop_
_entity.id
_entity.type
_entity.pdbx_description
1 polymer ?
#
loop_
_entity_poly.entity_id
_entity_poly.type
_entity_poly.pdbx_seq_one_letter_code
_entity_poly.pdbx_strand_id
1 'polypeptide(L)'
;MTFDACEKFVGPMPVHTFLAEFLPKARESRPTNQILFTHSTVSKNENEFIKAIETSGLCPKLKFVNTTSSPDGEYRLKPDISIYSNLPNHSYWHEHSAGSKKAKLLNWRAVDLWVENKGKDEDIFLSLEEMRKDENNLESHVQWTQAAYKTCGQLIAYASALHRAQFRVFSFSVVLFGDTGRLFRWDRSGVIYTELFKWAAEPDTLFEFFWRFNFLSDVDRGFDTTVTSVPDDEAEAAICKLKTYEGLEKVRKADLHKLLVRDDHAIDGELRSFITPGAVWYTESLFGRSTFGYIAYEVASANLVYVKDFWRTNLPGIQKEGDVYRELHAAQVAHIAKFGMGGDVPLSPKDSNVTLFTPQRTRTQDYLQGSEGGHNWCPGRPAVNPFVHYRLVLETLGRPLNTFRSTRQLCEVIRDAIYSPLCGVREDWNVHRDVSAGNILIGEDGCGILIDWDLSKRVTKGGRRRDNIHARYVRVTDPRY
;
A
#
# COMPACT_ATOMS: atom_id res chain seq x y z
N MET A 1 -12.22 -9.40 -6.39
CA MET A 1 -12.39 -8.11 -5.70
C MET A 1 -13.67 -8.19 -4.89
N THR A 2 -13.71 -7.65 -3.67
CA THR A 2 -14.92 -7.67 -2.84
C THR A 2 -15.70 -6.36 -3.04
N PHE A 3 -17.02 -6.40 -2.82
CA PHE A 3 -17.90 -5.21 -2.86
C PHE A 3 -17.34 -4.08 -1.97
N ASP A 4 -16.84 -4.43 -0.78
CA ASP A 4 -16.25 -3.52 0.21
C ASP A 4 -15.08 -2.67 -0.33
N ALA A 5 -14.34 -3.17 -1.33
CA ALA A 5 -13.22 -2.42 -1.93
C ALA A 5 -13.71 -1.20 -2.72
N CYS A 6 -14.91 -1.27 -3.27
CA CYS A 6 -15.52 -0.17 -4.02
C CYS A 6 -16.23 0.86 -3.11
N GLU A 7 -16.35 0.60 -1.80
CA GLU A 7 -16.84 1.58 -0.82
C GLU A 7 -15.72 2.50 -0.30
N LYS A 8 -14.52 2.39 -0.89
CA LYS A 8 -13.33 3.15 -0.47
C LYS A 8 -13.10 4.43 -1.28
N PHE A 9 -14.00 4.76 -2.21
CA PHE A 9 -13.90 5.99 -3.00
C PHE A 9 -14.47 7.19 -2.24
N VAL A 10 -13.73 8.29 -2.23
CA VAL A 10 -14.00 9.54 -1.50
C VAL A 10 -13.91 10.70 -2.49
N GLY A 11 -14.97 11.50 -2.58
CA GLY A 11 -15.08 12.58 -3.55
C GLY A 11 -16.53 12.87 -3.95
N PRO A 12 -16.77 13.56 -5.06
CA PRO A 12 -15.76 14.20 -5.90
C PRO A 12 -15.11 15.41 -5.21
N MET A 13 -13.78 15.41 -5.13
CA MET A 13 -13.00 16.55 -4.65
C MET A 13 -12.89 17.63 -5.74
N PRO A 14 -13.04 18.93 -5.43
CA PRO A 14 -12.80 19.97 -6.41
C PRO A 14 -11.36 19.90 -6.95
N VAL A 15 -11.20 20.03 -8.27
CA VAL A 15 -9.90 19.81 -8.93
C VAL A 15 -8.81 20.72 -8.37
N HIS A 16 -9.12 22.00 -8.20
CA HIS A 16 -8.17 22.99 -7.68
C HIS A 16 -7.70 22.66 -6.26
N THR A 17 -8.60 22.14 -5.42
CA THR A 17 -8.26 21.66 -4.07
C THR A 17 -7.37 20.44 -4.15
N PHE A 18 -7.70 19.46 -5.00
CA PHE A 18 -6.88 18.25 -5.19
C PHE A 18 -5.45 18.60 -5.61
N LEU A 19 -5.31 19.51 -6.59
CA LEU A 19 -4.00 19.99 -7.04
C LEU A 19 -3.27 20.73 -5.92
N ALA A 20 -3.92 21.64 -5.19
CA ALA A 20 -3.27 22.40 -4.12
C ALA A 20 -2.79 21.49 -2.97
N GLU A 21 -3.54 20.45 -2.67
CA GLU A 21 -3.34 19.60 -1.50
C GLU A 21 -2.31 18.48 -1.72
N PHE A 22 -2.31 17.88 -2.91
CA PHE A 22 -1.48 16.70 -3.20
C PHE A 22 -0.36 16.96 -4.20
N LEU A 23 -0.40 18.07 -4.92
CA LEU A 23 0.60 18.42 -5.93
C LEU A 23 1.11 19.85 -5.69
N PRO A 24 2.15 20.04 -4.87
CA PRO A 24 2.76 21.36 -4.67
C PRO A 24 3.12 22.00 -6.02
N LYS A 25 2.98 23.33 -6.10
CA LYS A 25 3.34 24.07 -7.31
C LYS A 25 4.82 23.88 -7.63
N ALA A 26 5.11 23.55 -8.88
CA ALA A 26 6.48 23.52 -9.37
C ALA A 26 7.12 24.91 -9.27
N ARG A 27 8.43 24.97 -9.02
CA ARG A 27 9.16 26.25 -9.01
C ARG A 27 9.35 26.77 -10.44
N GLU A 28 9.44 25.84 -11.37
CA GLU A 28 9.58 26.05 -12.79
C GLU A 28 8.26 26.55 -13.40
N SER A 29 8.37 27.52 -14.30
CA SER A 29 7.22 28.01 -15.07
C SER A 29 6.83 27.00 -16.14
N ARG A 30 5.54 26.63 -16.18
CA ARG A 30 5.02 25.71 -17.19
C ARG A 30 5.13 26.34 -18.59
N PRO A 31 5.52 25.57 -19.62
CA PRO A 31 5.47 26.02 -21.00
C PRO A 31 4.07 26.54 -21.38
N THR A 32 4.02 27.62 -22.15
CA THR A 32 2.76 28.23 -22.62
C THR A 32 2.36 27.76 -24.02
N ASN A 33 3.01 26.72 -24.53
CA ASN A 33 2.73 26.19 -25.87
C ASN A 33 1.27 25.72 -25.92
N GLN A 34 0.51 26.18 -26.92
CA GLN A 34 -0.83 25.68 -27.16
C GLN A 34 -0.75 24.24 -27.67
N ILE A 35 -1.11 23.29 -26.82
CA ILE A 35 -1.29 21.89 -27.22
C ILE A 35 -2.72 21.77 -27.74
N LEU A 36 -2.84 21.52 -29.05
CA LEU A 36 -4.12 21.25 -29.69
C LEU A 36 -4.31 19.74 -29.78
N PHE A 37 -5.27 19.20 -29.03
CA PHE A 37 -5.73 17.84 -29.25
C PHE A 37 -6.67 17.83 -30.45
N THR A 38 -6.28 17.11 -31.50
CA THR A 38 -7.04 16.93 -32.75
C THR A 38 -8.31 16.09 -32.56
N HIS A 39 -8.39 15.36 -31.45
CA HIS A 39 -9.48 14.45 -31.13
C HIS A 39 -10.05 14.76 -29.76
N SER A 40 -11.37 14.56 -29.64
CA SER A 40 -12.08 14.70 -28.38
C SER A 40 -11.80 13.54 -27.40
N THR A 41 -11.10 12.47 -27.81
CA THR A 41 -10.89 11.26 -27.00
C THR A 41 -9.50 10.66 -27.24
N VAL A 42 -8.73 10.38 -26.17
CA VAL A 42 -7.43 9.70 -26.28
C VAL A 42 -7.55 8.27 -26.78
N SER A 43 -8.65 7.57 -26.47
CA SER A 43 -8.91 6.17 -26.87
C SER A 43 -8.98 5.92 -28.38
N LYS A 44 -9.07 6.97 -29.20
CA LYS A 44 -8.99 6.84 -30.65
C LYS A 44 -7.55 6.73 -31.13
N ASN A 45 -6.60 7.29 -30.39
CA ASN A 45 -5.18 7.26 -30.71
C ASN A 45 -4.30 7.69 -29.51
N GLU A 46 -3.93 6.74 -28.63
CA GLU A 46 -3.03 7.00 -27.49
C GLU A 46 -1.68 7.59 -27.95
N ASN A 47 -1.19 7.16 -29.12
CA ASN A 47 0.09 7.65 -29.65
C ASN A 47 0.02 9.14 -30.03
N GLU A 48 -1.12 9.65 -30.50
CA GLU A 48 -1.28 11.08 -30.76
C GLU A 48 -1.31 11.91 -29.49
N PHE A 49 -1.99 11.41 -28.45
CA PHE A 49 -1.96 12.07 -27.14
C PHE A 49 -0.54 12.13 -26.58
N ILE A 50 0.18 11.00 -26.61
CA ILE A 50 1.59 10.94 -26.18
C ILE A 50 2.44 11.93 -26.98
N LYS A 51 2.32 11.92 -28.31
CA LYS A 51 3.06 12.83 -29.19
C LYS A 51 2.75 14.30 -28.89
N ALA A 52 1.50 14.65 -28.60
CA ALA A 52 1.09 16.01 -28.24
C ALA A 52 1.76 16.47 -26.93
N ILE A 53 1.76 15.60 -25.90
CA ILE A 53 2.45 15.88 -24.63
C ILE A 53 3.96 15.98 -24.84
N GLU A 54 4.59 15.08 -25.59
CA GLU A 54 6.04 15.11 -25.83
C GLU A 54 6.47 16.36 -26.61
N THR A 55 5.74 16.71 -27.68
CA THR A 55 6.03 17.89 -28.52
C THR A 55 5.90 19.19 -27.73
N SER A 56 5.05 19.22 -26.71
CA SER A 56 4.84 20.41 -25.90
C SER A 56 6.00 20.72 -24.95
N GLY A 57 6.84 19.74 -24.63
CA GLY A 57 7.87 19.87 -23.60
C GLY A 57 7.33 19.94 -22.17
N LEU A 58 6.07 19.57 -21.93
CA LEU A 58 5.42 19.64 -20.61
C LEU A 58 6.08 18.70 -19.58
N CYS A 59 6.54 17.53 -19.98
CA CYS A 59 7.05 16.53 -19.03
C CYS A 59 8.49 16.12 -19.34
N PRO A 60 9.49 17.02 -19.22
CA PRO A 60 10.86 16.73 -19.63
C PRO A 60 11.53 15.59 -18.83
N LYS A 61 11.03 15.29 -17.62
CA LYS A 61 11.54 14.24 -16.74
C LYS A 61 10.69 12.96 -16.76
N LEU A 62 9.68 12.88 -17.62
CA LEU A 62 8.81 11.71 -17.74
C LEU A 62 8.77 11.20 -19.18
N LYS A 63 8.53 9.90 -19.33
CA LYS A 63 8.32 9.24 -20.61
C LYS A 63 6.96 8.57 -20.60
N PHE A 64 6.16 8.85 -21.62
CA PHE A 64 4.83 8.25 -21.80
C PHE A 64 4.96 7.10 -22.81
N VAL A 65 4.33 5.96 -22.52
CA VAL A 65 4.37 4.79 -23.40
C VAL A 65 2.97 4.23 -23.53
N ASN A 66 2.56 4.00 -24.78
CA ASN A 66 1.34 3.26 -25.08
C ASN A 66 1.52 1.79 -24.68
N THR A 67 0.69 1.34 -23.75
CA THR A 67 0.73 -0.01 -23.17
C THR A 67 -0.55 -0.82 -23.41
N THR A 68 -1.50 -0.30 -24.21
CA THR A 68 -2.79 -0.94 -24.53
C THR A 68 -2.68 -2.38 -25.08
N SER A 69 -1.56 -2.71 -25.74
CA SER A 69 -1.29 -4.05 -26.30
C SER A 69 -0.13 -4.79 -25.62
N SER A 70 0.36 -4.26 -24.50
CA SER A 70 1.55 -4.74 -23.79
C SER A 70 1.20 -5.11 -22.35
N PRO A 71 0.50 -6.24 -22.12
CA PRO A 71 0.22 -6.68 -20.76
C PRO A 71 1.50 -6.99 -19.98
N ASP A 72 1.45 -6.85 -18.66
CA ASP A 72 2.53 -7.33 -17.81
C ASP A 72 2.55 -8.87 -17.75
N GLY A 73 3.69 -9.43 -17.35
CA GLY A 73 3.89 -10.89 -17.33
C GLY A 73 3.22 -11.63 -16.16
N GLU A 74 2.89 -10.94 -15.07
CA GLU A 74 2.41 -11.54 -13.81
C GLU A 74 0.88 -11.50 -13.74
N TYR A 75 0.28 -10.31 -13.85
CA TYR A 75 -1.15 -10.08 -13.69
C TYR A 75 -1.90 -9.98 -15.03
N ARG A 76 -1.16 -9.85 -16.14
CA ARG A 76 -1.70 -9.57 -17.49
C ARG A 76 -2.52 -8.28 -17.56
N LEU A 77 -2.19 -7.31 -16.71
CA LEU A 77 -2.80 -5.99 -16.68
C LEU A 77 -2.10 -5.07 -17.68
N LYS A 78 -2.87 -4.15 -18.24
CA LYS A 78 -2.44 -3.26 -19.33
C LYS A 78 -3.22 -1.93 -19.28
N PRO A 79 -2.85 -0.99 -18.40
CA PRO A 79 -3.30 0.39 -18.56
C PRO A 79 -2.98 0.88 -19.97
N ASP A 80 -3.81 1.78 -20.50
CA ASP A 80 -3.63 2.27 -21.88
C ASP A 80 -2.32 3.05 -22.06
N ILE A 81 -1.99 3.91 -21.10
CA ILE A 81 -0.73 4.65 -21.11
C ILE A 81 -0.05 4.49 -19.76
N SER A 82 1.22 4.10 -19.80
CA SER A 82 2.07 4.04 -18.62
C SER A 82 3.15 5.10 -18.70
N ILE A 83 3.41 5.77 -17.58
CA ILE A 83 4.32 6.90 -17.48
C ILE A 83 5.45 6.53 -16.53
N TYR A 84 6.68 6.87 -16.92
CA TYR A 84 7.91 6.49 -16.25
C TYR A 84 8.80 7.70 -16.02
N SER A 85 9.54 7.72 -14.92
CA SER A 85 10.65 8.66 -14.76
C SER A 85 11.70 8.45 -15.84
N ASN A 86 12.01 9.52 -16.57
CA ASN A 86 13.06 9.59 -17.56
C ASN A 86 14.35 10.12 -16.91
N LEU A 87 14.81 9.45 -15.85
CA LEU A 87 16.02 9.80 -15.12
C LEU A 87 17.17 8.85 -15.51
N PRO A 88 18.43 9.32 -15.60
CA PRO A 88 19.58 8.50 -16.01
C PRO A 88 19.78 7.23 -15.18
N ASN A 89 19.32 7.25 -13.92
CA ASN A 89 19.45 6.13 -12.98
C ASN A 89 18.18 5.24 -12.93
N HIS A 90 17.08 5.65 -13.56
CA HIS A 90 15.85 4.85 -13.70
C HIS A 90 15.86 4.10 -15.04
N SER A 91 16.90 3.28 -15.21
CA SER A 91 17.24 2.58 -16.45
C SER A 91 16.29 1.44 -16.84
N TYR A 92 15.15 1.27 -16.16
CA TYR A 92 14.22 0.17 -16.45
C TYR A 92 13.60 0.21 -17.85
N TRP A 93 13.63 1.38 -18.51
CA TRP A 93 13.20 1.53 -19.92
C TRP A 93 14.33 1.53 -20.94
N HIS A 94 15.58 1.29 -20.53
CA HIS A 94 16.61 1.03 -21.53
C HIS A 94 16.37 -0.33 -22.16
N GLU A 95 16.01 -0.25 -23.45
CA GLU A 95 16.23 -1.24 -24.49
C GLU A 95 16.90 -2.51 -23.97
N HIS A 96 16.08 -3.49 -23.56
CA HIS A 96 16.46 -4.86 -23.87
C HIS A 96 16.71 -4.88 -25.38
N SER A 97 17.98 -5.12 -25.70
CA SER A 97 18.62 -5.04 -27.01
C SER A 97 17.66 -5.33 -28.17
N ALA A 98 17.77 -4.52 -29.23
CA ALA A 98 17.05 -4.61 -30.51
C ALA A 98 17.26 -5.95 -31.28
N GLY A 99 17.03 -7.10 -30.62
CA GLY A 99 17.24 -8.44 -31.15
C GLY A 99 16.47 -9.55 -30.42
N SER A 100 15.79 -9.29 -29.30
CA SER A 100 14.97 -10.28 -28.60
C SER A 100 13.48 -10.15 -28.99
N LYS A 101 12.93 -11.15 -29.70
CA LYS A 101 11.50 -11.27 -30.07
C LYS A 101 10.52 -11.42 -28.88
N LYS A 102 10.96 -11.30 -27.62
CA LYS A 102 10.03 -11.23 -26.48
C LYS A 102 9.30 -9.89 -26.55
N ALA A 103 7.96 -9.94 -26.65
CA ALA A 103 7.10 -8.77 -26.63
C ALA A 103 7.50 -7.81 -25.50
N LYS A 104 7.48 -6.49 -25.78
CA LYS A 104 7.73 -5.43 -24.78
C LYS A 104 6.60 -5.47 -23.74
N LEU A 105 6.76 -6.30 -22.71
CA LEU A 105 5.81 -6.41 -21.60
C LEU A 105 5.91 -5.19 -20.69
N LEU A 106 4.78 -4.79 -20.10
CA LEU A 106 4.73 -3.77 -19.06
C LEU A 106 5.54 -4.21 -17.83
N ASN A 107 6.30 -3.28 -17.24
CA ASN A 107 7.03 -3.51 -15.99
C ASN A 107 6.51 -2.57 -14.89
N TRP A 108 5.65 -3.09 -14.02
CA TRP A 108 5.08 -2.36 -12.88
C TRP A 108 6.14 -1.80 -11.91
N ARG A 109 7.35 -2.38 -11.86
CA ARG A 109 8.44 -1.86 -11.02
C ARG A 109 8.97 -0.52 -11.50
N ALA A 110 8.70 -0.15 -12.75
CA ALA A 110 9.15 1.11 -13.34
C ALA A 110 8.06 2.18 -13.41
N VAL A 111 6.77 1.79 -13.44
CA VAL A 111 5.65 2.71 -13.63
C VAL A 111 5.58 3.72 -12.48
N ASP A 112 5.44 5.00 -12.80
CA ASP A 112 5.21 6.06 -11.81
C ASP A 112 3.76 6.52 -11.75
N LEU A 113 3.09 6.50 -12.90
CA LEU A 113 1.74 6.97 -13.10
C LEU A 113 1.13 6.20 -14.27
N TRP A 114 -0.15 5.91 -14.21
CA TRP A 114 -0.88 5.30 -15.32
C TRP A 114 -2.10 6.15 -15.70
N VAL A 115 -2.44 6.10 -16.99
CA VAL A 115 -3.63 6.72 -17.56
C VAL A 115 -4.47 5.61 -18.20
N GLU A 116 -5.74 5.55 -17.83
CA GLU A 116 -6.72 4.62 -18.42
C GLU A 116 -7.75 5.40 -19.22
N ASN A 117 -8.08 4.93 -20.41
CA ASN A 117 -9.12 5.50 -21.23
C ASN A 117 -10.41 4.70 -21.11
N LYS A 118 -11.51 5.42 -21.03
CA LYS A 118 -12.87 4.90 -20.94
C LYS A 118 -13.77 5.61 -21.94
N GLY A 119 -14.84 4.92 -22.35
CA GLY A 119 -15.94 5.49 -23.09
C GLY A 119 -16.57 6.66 -22.31
N LYS A 120 -17.19 7.59 -23.05
CA LYS A 120 -17.80 8.79 -22.45
C LYS A 120 -18.84 8.46 -21.39
N ASP A 121 -19.62 7.41 -21.64
CA ASP A 121 -20.72 6.97 -20.76
C ASP A 121 -20.27 5.90 -19.75
N GLU A 122 -18.96 5.66 -19.63
CA GLU A 122 -18.38 4.70 -18.67
C GLU A 122 -17.85 5.39 -17.39
N ASP A 123 -18.14 6.68 -17.19
CA ASP A 123 -17.94 7.31 -15.89
C ASP A 123 -18.98 6.80 -14.90
N ILE A 124 -18.49 6.10 -13.88
CA ILE A 124 -19.30 5.37 -12.89
C ILE A 124 -19.46 6.15 -11.58
N PHE A 125 -18.80 7.30 -11.46
CA PHE A 125 -18.76 8.09 -10.23
C PHE A 125 -19.89 9.12 -10.20
N LEU A 126 -20.64 9.14 -9.11
CA LEU A 126 -21.73 10.09 -8.93
C LEU A 126 -21.20 11.54 -8.85
N SER A 127 -21.98 12.47 -9.38
CA SER A 127 -21.81 13.90 -9.14
C SER A 127 -22.30 14.30 -7.74
N LEU A 128 -21.89 15.47 -7.26
CA LEU A 128 -22.37 16.01 -5.97
C LEU A 128 -23.89 16.17 -5.93
N GLU A 129 -24.50 16.54 -7.06
CA GLU A 129 -25.94 16.72 -7.14
C GLU A 129 -26.67 15.39 -7.02
N GLU A 130 -26.16 14.33 -7.64
CA GLU A 130 -26.73 12.98 -7.55
C GLU A 130 -26.58 12.39 -6.15
N MET A 131 -25.43 12.60 -5.51
CA MET A 131 -25.22 12.17 -4.12
C MET A 131 -26.17 12.87 -3.15
N ARG A 132 -26.46 14.16 -3.36
CA ARG A 132 -27.35 14.93 -2.48
C ARG A 132 -28.84 14.59 -2.64
N LYS A 133 -29.22 13.89 -3.72
CA LYS A 133 -30.61 13.54 -4.02
C LYS A 133 -31.09 12.27 -3.30
N ASP A 134 -30.19 11.39 -2.88
CA ASP A 134 -30.54 10.11 -2.26
C ASP A 134 -29.64 9.82 -1.05
N GLU A 135 -30.24 9.65 0.12
CA GLU A 135 -29.50 9.33 1.35
C GLU A 135 -28.81 7.95 1.28
N ASN A 136 -29.25 7.02 0.42
CA ASN A 136 -28.57 5.74 0.20
C ASN A 136 -27.23 5.91 -0.56
N ASN A 137 -27.03 7.02 -1.27
CA ASN A 137 -25.76 7.35 -1.94
C ASN A 137 -24.69 7.85 -0.96
N LEU A 138 -25.00 7.90 0.35
CA LEU A 138 -24.05 8.30 1.38
C LEU A 138 -23.06 7.18 1.72
N GLU A 139 -23.36 5.91 1.43
CA GLU A 139 -22.42 4.80 1.73
C GLU A 139 -21.47 4.49 0.56
N SER A 140 -21.89 4.78 -0.68
CA SER A 140 -21.11 4.52 -1.88
C SER A 140 -21.21 5.67 -2.88
N HIS A 141 -20.05 6.12 -3.33
CA HIS A 141 -19.91 7.23 -4.26
C HIS A 141 -19.98 6.81 -5.75
N VAL A 142 -20.27 5.53 -5.99
CA VAL A 142 -20.30 4.88 -7.30
C VAL A 142 -21.73 4.42 -7.60
N GLN A 143 -22.18 4.64 -8.84
CA GLN A 143 -23.46 4.10 -9.27
C GLN A 143 -23.33 2.60 -9.55
N TRP A 144 -23.93 1.76 -8.69
CA TRP A 144 -23.76 0.32 -8.77
C TRP A 144 -24.44 -0.30 -9.99
N THR A 145 -23.59 -0.66 -10.95
CA THR A 145 -23.94 -1.47 -12.12
C THR A 145 -22.90 -2.56 -12.33
N GLN A 146 -23.20 -3.57 -13.15
CA GLN A 146 -22.21 -4.59 -13.51
C GLN A 146 -21.00 -3.97 -14.23
N ALA A 147 -21.22 -2.91 -15.01
CA ALA A 147 -20.15 -2.15 -15.66
C ALA A 147 -19.28 -1.41 -14.62
N ALA A 148 -19.91 -0.76 -13.64
CA ALA A 148 -19.19 -0.09 -12.55
C ALA A 148 -18.31 -1.04 -11.74
N TYR A 149 -18.82 -2.22 -11.41
CA TYR A 149 -18.03 -3.24 -10.73
C TYR A 149 -16.80 -3.67 -11.53
N LYS A 150 -16.93 -3.84 -12.86
CA LYS A 150 -15.80 -4.18 -13.74
C LYS A 150 -14.78 -3.04 -13.82
N THR A 151 -15.24 -1.80 -13.98
CA THR A 151 -14.37 -0.62 -14.05
C THR A 151 -13.63 -0.39 -12.73
N CYS A 152 -14.33 -0.35 -11.59
CA CYS A 152 -13.69 -0.30 -10.27
C CYS A 152 -12.68 -1.44 -10.09
N GLY A 153 -13.10 -2.65 -10.48
CA GLY A 153 -12.29 -3.86 -10.53
C GLY A 153 -10.95 -3.65 -11.22
N GLN A 154 -10.98 -3.07 -12.39
CA GLN A 154 -9.80 -2.83 -13.20
C GLN A 154 -8.90 -1.74 -12.61
N LEU A 155 -9.47 -0.60 -12.22
CA LEU A 155 -8.70 0.53 -11.67
C LEU A 155 -7.98 0.15 -10.37
N ILE A 156 -8.68 -0.56 -9.47
CA ILE A 156 -8.08 -1.08 -8.23
C ILE A 156 -7.00 -2.12 -8.56
N ALA A 157 -7.20 -2.98 -9.56
CA ALA A 157 -6.18 -3.97 -9.95
C ALA A 157 -4.88 -3.31 -10.42
N TYR A 158 -4.95 -2.21 -11.18
CA TYR A 158 -3.76 -1.44 -11.58
C TYR A 158 -3.05 -0.81 -10.38
N ALA A 159 -3.79 -0.18 -9.47
CA ALA A 159 -3.22 0.36 -8.25
C ALA A 159 -2.60 -0.74 -7.36
N SER A 160 -3.25 -1.89 -7.23
CA SER A 160 -2.72 -3.07 -6.52
C SER A 160 -1.41 -3.56 -7.12
N ALA A 161 -1.33 -3.70 -8.45
CA ALA A 161 -0.13 -4.17 -9.14
C ALA A 161 1.04 -3.21 -8.93
N LEU A 162 0.80 -1.89 -9.00
CA LEU A 162 1.79 -0.87 -8.73
C LEU A 162 2.32 -0.94 -7.28
N HIS A 163 1.42 -0.97 -6.29
CA HIS A 163 1.75 -1.02 -4.86
C HIS A 163 2.37 -2.34 -4.40
N ARG A 164 2.29 -3.37 -5.23
CA ARG A 164 2.95 -4.66 -5.00
C ARG A 164 4.31 -4.77 -5.68
N ALA A 165 4.46 -4.14 -6.84
CA ALA A 165 5.72 -4.11 -7.56
C ALA A 165 6.72 -3.11 -6.95
N GLN A 166 6.24 -2.11 -6.22
CA GLN A 166 7.01 -1.01 -5.65
C GLN A 166 6.61 -0.73 -4.20
N PHE A 167 7.56 -0.25 -3.40
CA PHE A 167 7.28 0.25 -2.05
C PHE A 167 6.62 1.62 -2.13
N ARG A 168 5.30 1.65 -1.94
CA ARG A 168 4.46 2.86 -2.08
C ARG A 168 3.66 3.14 -0.81
N VAL A 169 3.65 4.41 -0.42
CA VAL A 169 2.76 5.01 0.59
C VAL A 169 1.41 5.35 -0.04
N PHE A 170 1.46 5.92 -1.26
CA PHE A 170 0.30 6.25 -2.09
C PHE A 170 0.73 6.28 -3.56
N SER A 171 -0.22 6.40 -4.47
CA SER A 171 0.04 6.62 -5.91
C SER A 171 -1.03 7.49 -6.53
N PHE A 172 -0.76 8.00 -7.74
CA PHE A 172 -1.75 8.72 -8.53
C PHE A 172 -2.16 7.93 -9.77
N SER A 173 -3.31 8.28 -10.34
CA SER A 173 -3.68 7.89 -11.70
C SER A 173 -4.60 8.92 -12.35
N VAL A 174 -4.73 8.84 -13.67
CA VAL A 174 -5.66 9.65 -14.46
C VAL A 174 -6.59 8.70 -15.19
N VAL A 175 -7.90 8.99 -15.16
CA VAL A 175 -8.87 8.26 -15.99
C VAL A 175 -9.57 9.27 -16.88
N LEU A 176 -9.56 9.00 -18.18
CA LEU A 176 -10.17 9.86 -19.19
C LEU A 176 -11.46 9.21 -19.71
N PHE A 177 -12.54 9.98 -19.73
CA PHE A 177 -13.88 9.59 -20.18
C PHE A 177 -14.29 10.46 -21.35
N GLY A 178 -14.04 9.98 -22.57
CA GLY A 178 -14.24 10.81 -23.76
C GLY A 178 -13.43 12.12 -23.69
N ASP A 179 -14.12 13.26 -23.66
CA ASP A 179 -13.59 14.63 -23.58
C ASP A 179 -13.43 15.18 -22.14
N THR A 180 -13.72 14.34 -21.16
CA THR A 180 -13.64 14.65 -19.72
C THR A 180 -12.72 13.68 -18.98
N GLY A 181 -12.33 14.01 -17.76
CA GLY A 181 -11.38 13.20 -16.99
C GLY A 181 -11.49 13.43 -15.49
N ARG A 182 -10.88 12.50 -14.72
CA ARG A 182 -10.75 12.55 -13.27
C ARG A 182 -9.32 12.21 -12.85
N LEU A 183 -8.84 12.89 -11.81
CA LEU A 183 -7.59 12.56 -11.14
C LEU A 183 -7.88 11.68 -9.93
N PHE A 184 -7.00 10.73 -9.64
CA PHE A 184 -7.13 9.80 -8.52
C PHE A 184 -5.87 9.81 -7.68
N ARG A 185 -6.04 9.75 -6.35
CA ARG A 185 -4.99 9.44 -5.37
C ARG A 185 -5.38 8.19 -4.60
N TRP A 186 -4.51 7.18 -4.63
CA TRP A 186 -4.72 5.87 -4.03
C TRP A 186 -3.83 5.72 -2.80
N ASP A 187 -4.38 5.35 -1.65
CA ASP A 187 -3.62 4.88 -0.50
C ASP A 187 -4.30 3.68 0.16
N ARG A 188 -3.73 3.18 1.26
CA ARG A 188 -4.26 1.99 1.93
C ARG A 188 -5.60 2.22 2.62
N SER A 189 -6.00 3.46 2.84
CA SER A 189 -7.29 3.80 3.44
C SER A 189 -8.40 3.80 2.37
N GLY A 190 -8.09 4.35 1.19
CA GLY A 190 -9.02 4.38 0.06
C GLY A 190 -8.51 5.18 -1.12
N VAL A 191 -9.45 5.76 -1.87
CA VAL A 191 -9.19 6.49 -3.10
C VAL A 191 -9.86 7.85 -3.04
N ILE A 192 -9.09 8.92 -3.21
CA ILE A 192 -9.65 10.26 -3.44
C ILE A 192 -9.74 10.47 -4.95
N TYR A 193 -10.88 10.91 -5.44
CA TYR A 193 -11.08 11.24 -6.85
C TYR A 193 -11.67 12.64 -7.03
N THR A 194 -11.37 13.29 -8.15
CA THR A 194 -11.84 14.65 -8.43
C THR A 194 -13.23 14.70 -9.04
N GLU A 195 -13.84 15.88 -9.04
CA GLU A 195 -14.90 16.23 -10.01
C GLU A 195 -14.40 16.06 -11.46
N LEU A 196 -15.36 15.95 -12.40
CA LEU A 196 -15.04 15.89 -13.82
C LEU A 196 -14.48 17.22 -14.30
N PHE A 197 -13.39 17.16 -15.09
CA PHE A 197 -12.87 18.31 -15.82
C PHE A 197 -12.81 18.01 -17.32
N LYS A 198 -12.99 19.05 -18.13
CA LYS A 198 -13.00 18.95 -19.61
C LYS A 198 -11.57 19.04 -20.16
N TRP A 199 -10.81 17.96 -20.09
CA TRP A 199 -9.39 17.99 -20.49
C TRP A 199 -9.14 18.32 -21.97
N ALA A 200 -10.10 18.04 -22.86
CA ALA A 200 -9.91 18.31 -24.29
C ALA A 200 -10.14 19.79 -24.65
N ALA A 201 -11.17 20.40 -24.06
CA ALA A 201 -11.53 21.81 -24.31
C ALA A 201 -10.78 22.78 -23.39
N GLU A 202 -10.50 22.35 -22.15
CA GLU A 202 -9.87 23.13 -21.09
C GLU A 202 -8.65 22.34 -20.53
N PRO A 203 -7.60 22.16 -21.34
CA PRO A 203 -6.50 21.24 -21.02
C PRO A 203 -5.61 21.72 -19.87
N ASP A 204 -5.77 22.97 -19.43
CA ASP A 204 -4.98 23.60 -18.38
C ASP A 204 -4.91 22.76 -17.10
N THR A 205 -6.03 22.15 -16.69
CA THR A 205 -6.09 21.28 -15.52
C THR A 205 -5.18 20.07 -15.67
N LEU A 206 -5.29 19.36 -16.79
CA LEU A 206 -4.51 18.14 -17.06
C LEU A 206 -3.03 18.49 -17.18
N PHE A 207 -2.71 19.62 -17.81
CA PHE A 207 -1.33 20.07 -17.99
C PHE A 207 -0.72 20.53 -16.68
N GLU A 208 -1.47 21.23 -15.85
CA GLU A 208 -1.03 21.62 -14.51
C GLU A 208 -0.74 20.39 -13.65
N PHE A 209 -1.60 19.37 -13.69
CA PHE A 209 -1.36 18.11 -13.01
C PHE A 209 -0.04 17.46 -13.45
N PHE A 210 0.14 17.23 -14.76
CA PHE A 210 1.35 16.58 -15.28
C PHE A 210 2.61 17.42 -15.05
N TRP A 211 2.52 18.75 -15.19
CA TRP A 211 3.61 19.66 -14.91
C TRP A 211 4.08 19.53 -13.46
N ARG A 212 3.15 19.59 -12.50
CA ARG A 212 3.50 19.43 -11.08
C ARG A 212 4.04 18.04 -10.80
N PHE A 213 3.40 16.98 -11.31
CA PHE A 213 3.84 15.60 -11.15
C PHE A 213 5.28 15.37 -11.65
N ASN A 214 5.65 15.98 -12.79
CA ASN A 214 6.99 15.94 -13.37
C ASN A 214 8.08 16.44 -12.42
N PHE A 215 7.76 17.37 -11.50
CA PHE A 215 8.71 17.95 -10.53
C PHE A 215 8.53 17.47 -9.09
N LEU A 216 7.56 16.60 -8.82
CA LEU A 216 7.41 16.01 -7.49
C LEU A 216 8.65 15.20 -7.08
N SER A 217 8.99 15.27 -5.80
CA SER A 217 9.99 14.40 -5.18
C SER A 217 9.48 12.95 -5.10
N ASP A 218 10.35 11.99 -4.81
CA ASP A 218 9.94 10.59 -4.63
C ASP A 218 8.92 10.44 -3.49
N VAL A 219 9.11 11.17 -2.37
CA VAL A 219 8.15 11.21 -1.26
C VAL A 219 6.80 11.75 -1.72
N ASP A 220 6.78 12.84 -2.48
CA ASP A 220 5.54 13.46 -2.97
C ASP A 220 4.86 12.65 -4.08
N ARG A 221 5.61 11.79 -4.78
CA ARG A 221 5.06 10.76 -5.69
C ARG A 221 4.57 9.52 -4.94
N GLY A 222 4.76 9.47 -3.63
CA GLY A 222 4.30 8.40 -2.76
C GLY A 222 5.21 7.19 -2.70
N PHE A 223 6.48 7.30 -3.09
CA PHE A 223 7.48 6.27 -2.81
C PHE A 223 7.81 6.24 -1.31
N ASP A 224 8.01 5.04 -0.79
CA ASP A 224 8.62 4.88 0.52
C ASP A 224 10.15 5.03 0.41
N THR A 225 10.65 6.22 0.76
CA THR A 225 12.08 6.54 0.70
C THR A 225 12.92 5.94 1.83
N THR A 226 12.29 5.21 2.75
CA THR A 226 12.99 4.41 3.78
C THR A 226 13.42 3.05 3.25
N VAL A 227 13.10 2.75 1.99
CA VAL A 227 13.61 1.61 1.23
C VAL A 227 14.61 2.10 0.18
N THR A 228 15.83 1.59 0.21
CA THR A 228 16.90 2.01 -0.71
C THR A 228 17.56 0.84 -1.42
N SER A 229 18.39 1.14 -2.43
CA SER A 229 19.30 0.15 -3.00
C SER A 229 20.33 -0.30 -1.96
N VAL A 230 20.82 -1.54 -2.14
CA VAL A 230 21.83 -2.14 -1.29
C VAL A 230 23.23 -1.83 -1.85
N PRO A 231 24.16 -1.31 -1.04
CA PRO A 231 25.57 -1.18 -1.41
C PRO A 231 26.22 -2.52 -1.80
N ASP A 232 27.24 -2.47 -2.66
CA ASP A 232 27.88 -3.66 -3.23
C ASP A 232 28.51 -4.58 -2.16
N ASP A 233 29.17 -3.99 -1.18
CA ASP A 233 29.83 -4.65 -0.06
C ASP A 233 28.83 -5.36 0.87
N GLU A 234 27.70 -4.72 1.18
CA GLU A 234 26.64 -5.33 1.98
C GLU A 234 25.87 -6.42 1.23
N ALA A 235 25.72 -6.28 -0.09
CA ALA A 235 24.92 -7.20 -0.90
C ALA A 235 25.51 -8.62 -0.95
N GLU A 236 26.84 -8.76 -1.02
CA GLU A 236 27.47 -10.08 -1.07
C GLU A 236 27.23 -10.89 0.21
N ALA A 237 27.44 -10.27 1.37
CA ALA A 237 27.21 -10.90 2.67
C ALA A 237 25.74 -11.30 2.85
N ALA A 238 24.82 -10.39 2.47
CA ALA A 238 23.38 -10.66 2.52
C ALA A 238 23.00 -11.84 1.61
N ILE A 239 23.47 -11.89 0.36
CA ILE A 239 23.18 -12.99 -0.58
C ILE A 239 23.67 -14.32 -0.02
N CYS A 240 24.91 -14.37 0.49
CA CYS A 240 25.47 -15.59 1.07
C CYS A 240 24.59 -16.14 2.19
N LYS A 241 24.10 -15.27 3.08
CA LYS A 241 23.23 -15.69 4.18
C LYS A 241 21.82 -16.03 3.71
N LEU A 242 21.19 -15.20 2.88
CA LEU A 242 19.83 -15.40 2.37
C LEU A 242 19.67 -16.72 1.61
N LYS A 243 20.69 -17.14 0.84
CA LYS A 243 20.68 -18.42 0.12
C LYS A 243 20.64 -19.66 1.02
N THR A 244 20.89 -19.50 2.32
CA THR A 244 20.76 -20.60 3.29
C THR A 244 19.31 -20.84 3.72
N TYR A 245 18.41 -19.89 3.44
CA TYR A 245 16.99 -20.02 3.72
C TYR A 245 16.27 -20.73 2.56
N GLU A 246 15.44 -21.73 2.89
CA GLU A 246 14.67 -22.50 1.91
C GLU A 246 13.77 -21.60 1.05
N GLY A 247 13.89 -21.72 -0.27
CA GLY A 247 13.17 -20.91 -1.25
C GLY A 247 13.89 -19.64 -1.71
N LEU A 248 15.05 -19.30 -1.13
CA LEU A 248 15.85 -18.11 -1.48
C LEU A 248 17.21 -18.44 -2.13
N GLU A 249 17.40 -19.66 -2.62
CA GLU A 249 18.68 -20.16 -3.15
C GLU A 249 19.15 -19.40 -4.41
N LYS A 250 18.21 -18.77 -5.12
CA LYS A 250 18.43 -18.07 -6.40
C LYS A 250 18.45 -16.55 -6.27
N VAL A 251 18.43 -16.01 -5.05
CA VAL A 251 18.47 -14.55 -4.83
C VAL A 251 19.70 -13.94 -5.50
N ARG A 252 19.47 -12.81 -6.21
CA ARG A 252 20.51 -12.00 -6.85
C ARG A 252 20.48 -10.60 -6.27
N LYS A 253 21.58 -9.86 -6.44
CA LYS A 253 21.70 -8.47 -6.02
C LYS A 253 20.56 -7.57 -6.51
N ALA A 254 20.13 -7.75 -7.76
CA ALA A 254 19.04 -6.97 -8.36
C ALA A 254 17.67 -7.19 -7.71
N ASP A 255 17.53 -8.28 -6.93
CA ASP A 255 16.29 -8.61 -6.22
C ASP A 255 16.25 -7.96 -4.82
N LEU A 256 17.40 -7.44 -4.32
CA LEU A 256 17.56 -6.95 -2.95
C LEU A 256 17.09 -5.51 -2.75
N HIS A 257 16.58 -5.25 -1.54
CA HIS A 257 16.16 -3.95 -1.02
C HIS A 257 16.72 -3.78 0.39
N LYS A 258 17.14 -2.56 0.74
CA LYS A 258 17.54 -2.20 2.11
C LYS A 258 16.39 -1.47 2.78
N LEU A 259 15.78 -2.09 3.78
CA LEU A 259 14.67 -1.57 4.58
C LEU A 259 15.19 -0.92 5.85
N LEU A 260 14.65 0.24 6.20
CA LEU A 260 14.86 0.86 7.50
C LEU A 260 13.75 0.46 8.48
N VAL A 261 14.11 0.00 9.69
CA VAL A 261 13.16 -0.24 10.78
C VAL A 261 13.54 0.63 11.97
N ARG A 262 12.53 1.27 12.56
CA ARG A 262 12.66 2.10 13.76
C ARG A 262 12.22 1.31 14.99
N ASP A 263 12.89 1.50 16.12
CA ASP A 263 12.37 1.10 17.42
C ASP A 263 11.74 2.30 18.11
N ASP A 264 10.41 2.31 18.24
CA ASP A 264 9.69 3.41 18.88
C ASP A 264 10.00 3.58 20.38
N HIS A 265 10.61 2.58 21.03
CA HIS A 265 10.94 2.60 22.46
C HIS A 265 12.42 2.84 22.76
N ALA A 266 13.28 2.81 21.74
CA ALA A 266 14.68 3.15 21.92
C ALA A 266 14.85 4.65 22.20
N ILE A 267 15.89 5.00 22.97
CA ILE A 267 16.28 6.40 23.18
C ILE A 267 16.55 7.00 21.79
N ASP A 268 15.90 8.11 21.51
CA ASP A 268 15.89 8.82 20.22
C ASP A 268 15.31 8.07 19.00
N GLY A 269 14.71 6.90 19.20
CA GLY A 269 14.10 6.12 18.11
C GLY A 269 15.13 5.48 17.18
N GLU A 270 15.97 4.61 17.74
CA GLU A 270 17.01 3.86 17.03
C GLU A 270 16.52 3.30 15.68
N LEU A 271 17.36 3.45 14.65
CA LEU A 271 17.12 2.92 13.32
C LEU A 271 18.12 1.81 13.00
N ARG A 272 17.62 0.70 12.45
CA ARG A 272 18.45 -0.37 11.91
C ARG A 272 18.07 -0.71 10.48
N SER A 273 19.04 -1.21 9.72
CA SER A 273 18.88 -1.58 8.33
C SER A 273 18.83 -3.09 8.14
N PHE A 274 17.90 -3.53 7.30
CA PHE A 274 17.64 -4.93 6.99
C PHE A 274 17.65 -5.13 5.48
N ILE A 275 18.35 -6.15 4.99
CA ILE A 275 18.47 -6.42 3.56
C ILE A 275 17.61 -7.62 3.20
N THR A 276 16.69 -7.46 2.27
CA THR A 276 15.75 -8.52 1.89
C THR A 276 15.52 -8.57 0.39
N PRO A 277 15.26 -9.76 -0.20
CA PRO A 277 14.74 -9.87 -1.56
C PRO A 277 13.24 -9.51 -1.61
N GLY A 278 12.49 -10.07 -2.55
CA GLY A 278 11.02 -9.99 -2.54
C GLY A 278 10.40 -10.67 -1.31
N ALA A 279 9.19 -10.24 -0.96
CA ALA A 279 8.43 -10.82 0.14
C ALA A 279 8.17 -12.32 -0.07
N VAL A 280 8.33 -13.10 1.01
CA VAL A 280 8.01 -14.54 1.02
C VAL A 280 6.51 -14.78 1.21
N TRP A 281 5.80 -13.78 1.74
CA TRP A 281 4.37 -13.80 1.93
C TRP A 281 3.80 -12.38 1.87
N TYR A 282 2.59 -12.19 1.36
CA TYR A 282 1.89 -10.90 1.40
C TYR A 282 0.38 -11.10 1.24
N THR A 283 -0.42 -10.10 1.63
CA THR A 283 -1.85 -10.05 1.34
C THR A 283 -2.16 -9.38 0.01
N GLU A 284 -3.18 -9.82 -0.71
CA GLU A 284 -3.50 -9.30 -2.06
C GLU A 284 -4.31 -7.99 -2.08
N SER A 285 -4.88 -7.58 -0.94
CA SER A 285 -5.72 -6.38 -0.87
C SER A 285 -4.90 -5.09 -0.92
N LEU A 286 -5.30 -4.16 -1.79
CA LEU A 286 -4.77 -2.79 -1.82
C LEU A 286 -5.12 -2.04 -0.53
N PHE A 287 -6.38 -2.12 -0.12
CA PHE A 287 -6.91 -1.39 1.03
C PHE A 287 -6.79 -2.21 2.32
N GLY A 288 -6.63 -1.51 3.45
CA GLY A 288 -6.47 -2.11 4.76
C GLY A 288 -5.01 -2.30 5.16
N ARG A 289 -4.73 -3.38 5.90
CA ARG A 289 -3.41 -3.63 6.51
C ARG A 289 -2.29 -3.88 5.49
N SER A 290 -2.63 -4.43 4.32
CA SER A 290 -1.70 -4.79 3.24
C SER A 290 -0.32 -5.25 3.75
N THR A 291 -0.31 -6.43 4.38
CA THR A 291 0.88 -6.94 5.08
C THR A 291 1.82 -7.64 4.09
N PHE A 292 3.11 -7.38 4.23
CA PHE A 292 4.22 -8.05 3.55
C PHE A 292 5.17 -8.65 4.57
N GLY A 293 5.58 -9.89 4.33
CA GLY A 293 6.49 -10.66 5.15
C GLY A 293 7.77 -10.95 4.41
N TYR A 294 8.91 -10.60 5.00
CA TYR A 294 10.23 -10.68 4.41
C TYR A 294 11.14 -11.53 5.28
N ILE A 295 11.96 -12.38 4.65
CA ILE A 295 13.18 -12.89 5.29
C ILE A 295 14.27 -11.89 4.98
N ALA A 296 14.89 -11.34 6.01
CA ALA A 296 15.87 -10.28 5.87
C ALA A 296 17.15 -10.62 6.61
N TYR A 297 18.27 -10.18 6.06
CA TYR A 297 19.58 -10.16 6.68
C TYR A 297 19.73 -8.89 7.51
N GLU A 298 19.99 -9.04 8.81
CA GLU A 298 20.35 -7.91 9.68
C GLU A 298 21.85 -7.65 9.59
N VAL A 299 22.22 -6.45 9.15
CA VAL A 299 23.62 -6.07 8.91
C VAL A 299 24.47 -6.13 10.18
N ALA A 300 23.89 -5.75 11.33
CA ALA A 300 24.62 -5.67 12.60
C ALA A 300 24.92 -7.05 13.23
N SER A 301 23.95 -7.97 13.21
CA SER A 301 24.09 -9.29 13.85
C SER A 301 24.53 -10.40 12.90
N ALA A 302 24.53 -10.13 11.60
CA ALA A 302 24.75 -11.11 10.53
C ALA A 302 23.79 -12.32 10.55
N ASN A 303 22.61 -12.16 11.14
CA ASN A 303 21.58 -13.19 11.21
C ASN A 303 20.42 -12.92 10.23
N LEU A 304 19.64 -13.97 9.98
CA LEU A 304 18.37 -13.84 9.30
C LEU A 304 17.27 -13.59 10.33
N VAL A 305 16.36 -12.68 9.99
CA VAL A 305 15.20 -12.31 10.78
C VAL A 305 13.97 -12.23 9.87
N TYR A 306 12.79 -12.21 10.48
CA TYR A 306 11.54 -11.94 9.78
C TYR A 306 11.17 -10.47 9.94
N VAL A 307 11.00 -9.75 8.83
CA VAL A 307 10.49 -8.37 8.82
C VAL A 307 9.05 -8.39 8.34
N LYS A 308 8.14 -7.91 9.18
CA LYS A 308 6.73 -7.67 8.86
C LYS A 308 6.54 -6.19 8.58
N ASP A 309 6.13 -5.86 7.36
CA ASP A 309 5.84 -4.51 6.88
C ASP A 309 4.33 -4.42 6.63
N PHE A 310 3.64 -3.50 7.30
CA PHE A 310 2.18 -3.41 7.22
C PHE A 310 1.62 -2.06 7.67
N TRP A 311 0.34 -1.85 7.41
CA TRP A 311 -0.41 -0.66 7.74
C TRP A 311 -1.28 -0.92 8.97
N ARG A 312 -0.81 -0.51 10.15
CA ARG A 312 -1.58 -0.67 11.39
C ARG A 312 -2.73 0.33 11.44
N THR A 313 -3.84 -0.08 12.02
CA THR A 313 -4.98 0.81 12.24
C THR A 313 -4.60 1.91 13.22
N ASN A 314 -4.86 3.17 12.87
CA ASN A 314 -4.52 4.33 13.68
C ASN A 314 -5.78 4.92 14.35
N LEU A 315 -6.39 4.13 15.23
CA LEU A 315 -7.56 4.54 16.02
C LEU A 315 -7.23 4.55 17.52
N PRO A 316 -7.85 5.44 18.32
CA PRO A 316 -7.65 5.47 19.76
C PRO A 316 -7.91 4.11 20.42
N GLY A 317 -7.00 3.69 21.29
CA GLY A 317 -7.12 2.42 22.03
C GLY A 317 -6.70 1.17 21.25
N ILE A 318 -6.26 1.31 19.99
CA ILE A 318 -5.58 0.23 19.27
C ILE A 318 -4.10 0.25 19.61
N GLN A 319 -3.61 -0.84 20.20
CA GLN A 319 -2.21 -1.01 20.59
C GLN A 319 -1.35 -1.41 19.38
N LYS A 320 -0.09 -0.97 19.35
CA LYS A 320 0.87 -1.42 18.33
C LYS A 320 1.28 -2.86 18.63
N GLU A 321 1.41 -3.69 17.61
CA GLU A 321 1.81 -5.10 17.77
C GLU A 321 3.16 -5.24 18.49
N GLY A 322 4.13 -4.36 18.21
CA GLY A 322 5.41 -4.36 18.94
C GLY A 322 5.26 -4.09 20.43
N ASP A 323 4.31 -3.24 20.85
CA ASP A 323 4.04 -2.99 22.27
C ASP A 323 3.45 -4.24 22.95
N VAL A 324 2.58 -4.97 22.23
CA VAL A 324 2.02 -6.25 22.70
C VAL A 324 3.13 -7.26 22.93
N TYR A 325 4.05 -7.42 21.97
CA TYR A 325 5.19 -8.31 22.13
C TYR A 325 6.06 -7.95 23.34
N ARG A 326 6.36 -6.66 23.55
CA ARG A 326 7.12 -6.19 24.73
C ARG A 326 6.42 -6.57 26.04
N GLU A 327 5.11 -6.35 26.12
CA GLU A 327 4.31 -6.73 27.30
C GLU A 327 4.32 -8.24 27.55
N LEU A 328 4.13 -9.05 26.51
CA LEU A 328 4.12 -10.51 26.62
C LEU A 328 5.49 -11.05 27.06
N HIS A 329 6.59 -10.51 26.52
CA HIS A 329 7.94 -10.88 26.94
C HIS A 329 8.25 -10.44 28.38
N ALA A 330 7.82 -9.23 28.79
CA ALA A 330 7.96 -8.77 30.17
C ALA A 330 7.19 -9.67 31.15
N ALA A 331 6.04 -10.19 30.74
CA ALA A 331 5.26 -11.17 31.49
C ALA A 331 5.80 -12.61 31.37
N GLN A 332 6.92 -12.83 30.68
CA GLN A 332 7.55 -14.14 30.46
C GLN A 332 6.61 -15.17 29.84
N VAL A 333 5.74 -14.73 28.95
CA VAL A 333 4.87 -15.62 28.16
C VAL A 333 5.74 -16.46 27.22
N ALA A 334 5.62 -17.79 27.31
CA ALA A 334 6.36 -18.71 26.44
C ALA A 334 5.58 -19.01 25.15
N HIS A 335 6.25 -19.67 24.20
CA HIS A 335 5.68 -20.09 22.90
C HIS A 335 5.13 -18.93 22.04
N ILE A 336 5.81 -17.79 22.09
CA ILE A 336 5.62 -16.65 21.19
C ILE A 336 6.94 -16.33 20.50
N ALA A 337 6.88 -15.68 19.33
CA ALA A 337 8.09 -15.28 18.62
C ALA A 337 8.92 -14.30 19.46
N LYS A 338 10.25 -14.42 19.36
CA LYS A 338 11.21 -13.48 19.93
C LYS A 338 11.13 -12.17 19.16
N PHE A 339 10.67 -11.12 19.83
CA PHE A 339 10.61 -9.77 19.30
C PHE A 339 11.99 -9.11 19.29
N GLY A 340 12.37 -8.55 18.13
CA GLY A 340 13.61 -7.78 17.98
C GLY A 340 13.35 -6.29 18.19
N MET A 341 12.65 -5.66 17.25
CA MET A 341 12.32 -4.23 17.28
C MET A 341 11.08 -3.93 16.44
N GLY A 342 10.49 -2.75 16.60
CA GLY A 342 9.40 -2.32 15.76
C GLY A 342 8.90 -0.92 16.07
N GLY A 343 8.38 -0.27 15.03
CA GLY A 343 8.03 1.14 15.10
C GLY A 343 7.32 1.67 13.85
N ASP A 344 6.73 2.85 14.01
CA ASP A 344 6.13 3.58 12.89
C ASP A 344 7.23 3.99 11.90
N VAL A 345 6.97 3.79 10.60
CA VAL A 345 7.94 4.10 9.53
C VAL A 345 7.99 5.62 9.33
N PRO A 346 9.17 6.27 9.40
CA PRO A 346 9.29 7.71 9.19
C PRO A 346 8.99 8.11 7.75
N LEU A 347 8.48 9.32 7.55
CA LEU A 347 8.18 9.88 6.22
C LEU A 347 9.41 9.91 5.31
N SER A 348 10.54 10.28 5.89
CA SER A 348 11.86 10.29 5.24
C SER A 348 12.91 9.76 6.22
N PRO A 349 14.02 9.15 5.74
CA PRO A 349 15.15 8.80 6.59
C PRO A 349 15.67 9.98 7.44
N LYS A 350 15.48 11.22 6.97
CA LYS A 350 15.89 12.45 7.68
C LYS A 350 14.96 12.86 8.82
N ASP A 351 13.71 12.41 8.79
CA ASP A 351 12.68 12.73 9.80
C ASP A 351 12.75 11.78 11.01
N SER A 352 13.87 11.07 11.15
CA SER A 352 14.15 10.14 12.24
C SER A 352 14.56 10.83 13.54
N ASN A 353 14.95 12.11 13.49
CA ASN A 353 15.28 12.89 14.69
C ASN A 353 14.00 13.25 15.50
N VAL A 354 14.08 13.06 16.82
CA VAL A 354 12.98 13.08 17.79
C VAL A 354 12.11 14.35 17.78
N THR A 355 12.68 15.51 17.47
CA THR A 355 11.97 16.78 17.64
C THR A 355 10.80 16.98 16.67
N LEU A 356 10.78 16.27 15.52
CA LEU A 356 9.73 16.39 14.48
C LEU A 356 9.44 15.05 13.78
N PHE A 357 9.35 13.95 14.54
CA PHE A 357 9.02 12.64 13.95
C PHE A 357 7.65 12.67 13.25
N THR A 358 7.64 12.46 11.94
CA THR A 358 6.42 12.37 11.13
C THR A 358 6.36 10.98 10.50
N PRO A 359 5.39 10.13 10.87
CA PRO A 359 5.26 8.81 10.29
C PRO A 359 4.56 8.86 8.92
N GLN A 360 4.84 7.86 8.09
CA GLN A 360 4.07 7.59 6.89
C GLN A 360 2.65 7.17 7.28
N ARG A 361 1.65 7.88 6.77
CA ARG A 361 0.23 7.65 7.08
C ARG A 361 -0.65 7.83 5.86
N THR A 362 -1.80 7.16 5.87
CA THR A 362 -2.85 7.40 4.87
C THR A 362 -3.49 8.76 5.10
N ARG A 363 -4.07 9.33 4.05
CA ARG A 363 -4.73 10.65 4.09
C ARG A 363 -6.17 10.63 3.62
N THR A 364 -6.63 9.57 2.96
CA THR A 364 -8.00 9.49 2.41
C THR A 364 -9.08 9.77 3.46
N GLN A 365 -8.92 9.24 4.67
CA GLN A 365 -9.87 9.44 5.76
C GLN A 365 -9.95 10.89 6.27
N ASP A 366 -8.93 11.72 6.02
CA ASP A 366 -8.88 13.08 6.54
C ASP A 366 -9.91 13.98 5.84
N TYR A 367 -10.43 13.58 4.68
CA TYR A 367 -11.35 14.35 3.83
C TYR A 367 -12.83 13.95 3.96
N LEU A 368 -13.18 13.10 4.93
CA LEU A 368 -14.58 12.73 5.20
C LEU A 368 -15.33 13.86 5.91
N GLN A 369 -16.60 14.10 5.58
CA GLN A 369 -17.41 15.07 6.30
C GLN A 369 -17.45 14.75 7.82
N GLY A 370 -17.07 15.74 8.65
CA GLY A 370 -17.02 15.61 10.11
C GLY A 370 -15.64 15.27 10.70
N SER A 371 -14.60 15.04 9.90
CA SER A 371 -13.20 15.11 10.34
C SER A 371 -12.72 16.58 10.41
N GLU A 372 -11.54 16.84 11.01
CA GLU A 372 -10.92 18.18 11.01
C GLU A 372 -10.69 18.75 9.57
N GLY A 373 -10.64 17.87 8.56
CA GLY A 373 -10.57 18.21 7.13
C GLY A 373 -11.85 17.88 6.35
N GLY A 374 -12.98 17.68 7.02
CA GLY A 374 -14.22 17.28 6.37
C GLY A 374 -14.85 18.38 5.54
N HIS A 375 -15.18 18.09 4.29
CA HIS A 375 -15.67 19.09 3.34
C HIS A 375 -17.08 18.81 2.82
N ASN A 376 -17.82 19.88 2.50
CA ASN A 376 -19.17 19.81 1.92
C ASN A 376 -19.25 19.13 0.54
N TRP A 377 -18.10 18.84 -0.07
CA TRP A 377 -17.97 18.13 -1.34
C TRP A 377 -17.80 16.61 -1.14
N CYS A 378 -17.79 16.11 0.10
CA CYS A 378 -17.85 14.68 0.39
C CYS A 378 -19.04 14.37 1.30
N PRO A 379 -20.29 14.45 0.80
CA PRO A 379 -21.48 14.27 1.63
C PRO A 379 -21.61 12.85 2.21
N GLY A 380 -20.99 11.84 1.56
CA GLY A 380 -21.05 10.46 2.02
C GLY A 380 -20.16 10.15 3.24
N ARG A 381 -20.38 8.96 3.80
CA ARG A 381 -19.63 8.31 4.90
C ARG A 381 -18.95 7.02 4.43
N PRO A 382 -18.12 7.04 3.37
CA PRO A 382 -17.44 5.85 2.87
C PRO A 382 -16.64 5.16 3.98
N ALA A 383 -16.52 3.83 3.86
CA ALA A 383 -15.97 2.98 4.91
C ALA A 383 -14.43 3.00 4.94
N VAL A 384 -13.81 4.16 5.10
CA VAL A 384 -12.35 4.31 5.16
C VAL A 384 -11.85 4.41 6.60
N ASN A 385 -10.66 3.87 6.86
CA ASN A 385 -10.03 3.87 8.19
C ASN A 385 -8.66 4.54 8.13
N PRO A 386 -8.21 5.27 9.17
CA PRO A 386 -6.86 5.78 9.25
C PRO A 386 -5.85 4.64 9.44
N PHE A 387 -4.75 4.68 8.68
CA PHE A 387 -3.63 3.76 8.85
C PHE A 387 -2.30 4.49 8.95
N VAL A 388 -1.38 3.91 9.71
CA VAL A 388 0.03 4.33 9.82
C VAL A 388 0.90 3.15 9.40
N HIS A 389 1.91 3.41 8.58
CA HIS A 389 2.85 2.40 8.12
C HIS A 389 3.77 1.98 9.28
N TYR A 390 3.92 0.68 9.49
CA TYR A 390 4.61 0.08 10.62
C TYR A 390 5.49 -1.07 10.15
N ARG A 391 6.68 -1.18 10.75
CA ARG A 391 7.57 -2.33 10.56
C ARG A 391 7.90 -2.98 11.88
N LEU A 392 7.93 -4.30 11.88
CA LEU A 392 8.20 -5.14 13.03
C LEU A 392 9.21 -6.23 12.64
N VAL A 393 10.18 -6.48 13.51
CA VAL A 393 11.21 -7.51 13.36
C VAL A 393 10.98 -8.61 14.38
N LEU A 394 10.86 -9.84 13.90
CA LEU A 394 10.88 -11.05 14.72
C LEU A 394 12.17 -11.80 14.44
N GLU A 395 12.90 -12.13 15.50
CA GLU A 395 14.14 -12.89 15.41
C GLU A 395 13.87 -14.40 15.27
N THR A 396 12.67 -14.83 15.62
CA THR A 396 12.24 -16.22 15.44
C THR A 396 11.88 -16.48 13.99
N LEU A 397 12.59 -17.41 13.37
CA LEU A 397 12.21 -18.04 12.12
C LEU A 397 11.61 -19.41 12.42
N GLY A 398 10.51 -19.74 11.76
CA GLY A 398 9.82 -21.00 11.93
C GLY A 398 9.19 -21.46 10.62
N ARG A 399 8.92 -22.75 10.52
CA ARG A 399 8.28 -23.34 9.34
C ARG A 399 6.76 -23.36 9.51
N PRO A 400 5.98 -23.28 8.42
CA PRO A 400 4.52 -23.27 8.51
C PRO A 400 3.96 -24.53 9.17
N LEU A 401 2.82 -24.40 9.87
CA LEU A 401 2.18 -25.50 10.60
C LEU A 401 1.99 -26.76 9.74
N ASN A 402 1.59 -26.60 8.47
CA ASN A 402 1.29 -27.69 7.55
C ASN A 402 2.51 -28.56 7.16
N THR A 403 3.72 -28.19 7.59
CA THR A 403 4.95 -28.96 7.35
C THR A 403 5.21 -30.01 8.44
N PHE A 404 4.31 -30.18 9.41
CA PHE A 404 4.44 -31.13 10.52
C PHE A 404 4.80 -32.55 10.03
N ARG A 405 5.63 -33.27 10.81
CA ARG A 405 6.13 -34.61 10.45
C ARG A 405 5.30 -35.75 11.01
N SER A 406 4.41 -35.46 11.96
CA SER A 406 3.48 -36.42 12.55
C SER A 406 2.27 -35.71 13.15
N THR A 407 1.16 -36.43 13.30
CA THR A 407 -0.02 -35.95 14.04
C THR A 407 0.30 -35.60 15.48
N ARG A 408 1.26 -36.31 16.10
CA ARG A 408 1.76 -35.97 17.43
C ARG A 408 2.39 -34.57 17.47
N GLN A 409 3.30 -34.26 16.53
CA GLN A 409 3.91 -32.94 16.45
C GLN A 409 2.86 -31.84 16.23
N LEU A 410 1.87 -32.10 15.36
CA LEU A 410 0.77 -31.16 15.14
C LEU A 410 0.03 -30.84 16.45
N CYS A 411 -0.32 -31.86 17.24
CA CYS A 411 -0.99 -31.66 18.52
C CYS A 411 -0.10 -30.95 19.55
N GLU A 412 1.20 -31.27 19.62
CA GLU A 412 2.16 -30.62 20.52
C GLU A 412 2.32 -29.13 20.16
N VAL A 413 2.50 -28.81 18.88
CA VAL A 413 2.63 -27.44 18.37
C VAL A 413 1.38 -26.60 18.66
N ILE A 414 0.18 -27.15 18.40
CA ILE A 414 -1.09 -26.46 18.70
C ILE A 414 -1.24 -26.25 20.21
N ARG A 415 -0.93 -27.27 21.02
CA ARG A 415 -0.95 -27.15 22.49
C ARG A 415 -0.03 -26.03 22.95
N ASP A 416 1.19 -25.99 22.45
CA ASP A 416 2.20 -25.00 22.85
C ASP A 416 1.73 -23.56 22.52
N ALA A 417 1.25 -23.35 21.29
CA ALA A 417 0.76 -22.06 20.80
C ALA A 417 -0.51 -21.57 21.52
N ILE A 418 -1.33 -22.47 22.05
CA ILE A 418 -2.57 -22.11 22.74
C ILE A 418 -2.36 -22.07 24.25
N TYR A 419 -1.89 -23.15 24.86
CA TYR A 419 -1.87 -23.31 26.31
C TYR A 419 -0.95 -22.32 27.01
N SER A 420 0.26 -22.11 26.46
CA SER A 420 1.26 -21.28 27.14
C SER A 420 0.92 -19.79 27.13
N PRO A 421 0.46 -19.19 26.01
CA PRO A 421 -0.01 -17.81 26.04
C PRO A 421 -1.24 -17.61 26.92
N LEU A 422 -2.07 -18.63 27.10
CA LEU A 422 -3.19 -18.56 28.01
C LEU A 422 -2.72 -18.64 29.49
N CYS A 423 -1.80 -19.54 29.84
CA CYS A 423 -1.40 -19.73 31.24
C CYS A 423 -0.45 -18.65 31.81
N GLY A 424 0.25 -17.89 30.96
CA GLY A 424 1.22 -16.87 31.39
C GLY A 424 0.60 -15.60 32.00
N VAL A 425 -0.71 -15.36 31.83
CA VAL A 425 -1.31 -14.06 32.12
C VAL A 425 -2.25 -14.13 33.33
N ARG A 426 -1.72 -13.84 34.52
CA ARG A 426 -2.42 -14.10 35.79
C ARG A 426 -3.49 -13.07 36.19
N GLU A 427 -3.48 -11.84 35.65
CA GLU A 427 -4.44 -10.80 36.06
C GLU A 427 -5.03 -9.95 34.90
N ASP A 428 -4.27 -9.67 33.83
CA ASP A 428 -4.69 -8.86 32.66
C ASP A 428 -4.38 -9.54 31.33
N TRP A 429 -5.37 -10.12 30.65
CA TRP A 429 -5.12 -11.01 29.53
C TRP A 429 -5.03 -10.31 28.17
N ASN A 430 -3.96 -10.53 27.40
CA ASN A 430 -3.93 -10.19 25.97
C ASN A 430 -4.49 -11.36 25.16
N VAL A 431 -5.74 -11.25 24.70
CA VAL A 431 -6.39 -12.29 23.89
C VAL A 431 -5.99 -12.08 22.44
N HIS A 432 -5.37 -13.09 21.79
CA HIS A 432 -4.86 -13.01 20.42
C HIS A 432 -5.92 -12.63 19.37
N ARG A 433 -7.13 -13.21 19.48
CA ARG A 433 -8.30 -13.06 18.58
C ARG A 433 -8.11 -13.52 17.12
N ASP A 434 -6.90 -13.88 16.69
CA ASP A 434 -6.64 -14.43 15.35
C ASP A 434 -5.80 -15.71 15.36
N VAL A 435 -6.21 -16.69 16.16
CA VAL A 435 -5.52 -18.00 16.20
C VAL A 435 -5.94 -18.80 14.97
N SER A 436 -4.99 -19.03 14.06
CA SER A 436 -5.20 -19.76 12.83
C SER A 436 -3.96 -20.59 12.47
N ALA A 437 -4.09 -21.55 11.55
CA ALA A 437 -2.95 -22.33 11.06
C ALA A 437 -1.85 -21.48 10.41
N GLY A 438 -2.20 -20.29 9.89
CA GLY A 438 -1.24 -19.34 9.31
C GLY A 438 -0.43 -18.58 10.36
N ASN A 439 -0.95 -18.48 11.58
CA ASN A 439 -0.36 -17.72 12.69
C ASN A 439 0.37 -18.62 13.71
N ILE A 440 0.50 -19.92 13.42
CA ILE A 440 1.24 -20.88 14.23
C ILE A 440 2.42 -21.40 13.42
N LEU A 441 3.62 -21.17 13.94
CA LEU A 441 4.86 -21.69 13.38
C LEU A 441 5.36 -22.89 14.19
N ILE A 442 6.09 -23.78 13.52
CA ILE A 442 6.89 -24.81 14.16
C ILE A 442 8.31 -24.28 14.30
N GLY A 443 8.78 -24.12 15.53
CA GLY A 443 10.14 -23.70 15.84
C GLY A 443 11.20 -24.73 15.46
N GLU A 444 12.47 -24.34 15.54
CA GLU A 444 13.62 -25.22 15.23
C GLU A 444 13.68 -26.44 16.15
N ASP A 445 13.30 -26.28 17.42
CA ASP A 445 13.19 -27.34 18.43
C ASP A 445 11.91 -28.19 18.28
N GLY A 446 11.06 -27.86 17.32
CA GLY A 446 9.79 -28.52 17.07
C GLY A 446 8.62 -28.05 17.95
N CYS A 447 8.82 -27.03 18.80
CA CYS A 447 7.75 -26.46 19.60
C CYS A 447 6.82 -25.56 18.78
N GLY A 448 5.62 -25.29 19.32
CA GLY A 448 4.71 -24.32 18.73
C GLY A 448 5.03 -22.89 19.11
N ILE A 449 4.90 -21.98 18.14
CA ILE A 449 5.16 -20.55 18.30
C ILE A 449 3.99 -19.77 17.71
N LEU A 450 3.32 -18.96 18.52
CA LEU A 450 2.23 -18.08 18.10
C LEU A 450 2.77 -16.71 17.65
N ILE A 451 2.35 -16.28 16.46
CA ILE A 451 2.71 -15.00 15.83
C ILE A 451 1.46 -14.20 15.46
N ASP A 452 1.64 -12.96 15.01
CA ASP A 452 0.57 -12.07 14.50
C ASP A 452 -0.38 -11.55 15.59
N TRP A 453 0.18 -10.81 16.54
CA TRP A 453 -0.53 -10.30 17.72
C TRP A 453 -1.25 -8.95 17.47
N ASP A 454 -1.37 -8.53 16.22
CA ASP A 454 -1.90 -7.21 15.85
C ASP A 454 -3.41 -7.05 16.10
N LEU A 455 -4.16 -8.15 16.10
CA LEU A 455 -5.56 -8.22 16.49
C LEU A 455 -5.73 -8.52 17.98
N SER A 456 -4.66 -8.53 18.77
CA SER A 456 -4.81 -8.81 20.20
C SER A 456 -5.63 -7.73 20.93
N LYS A 457 -6.20 -8.10 22.07
CA LYS A 457 -6.93 -7.16 22.93
C LYS A 457 -6.72 -7.50 24.39
N ARG A 458 -6.39 -6.47 25.18
CA ARG A 458 -6.34 -6.56 26.63
C ARG A 458 -7.74 -6.72 27.23
N VAL A 459 -7.88 -7.70 28.10
CA VAL A 459 -9.12 -8.02 28.82
C VAL A 459 -8.78 -8.07 30.31
N THR A 460 -9.41 -7.19 31.11
CA THR A 460 -9.22 -7.15 32.56
C THR A 460 -10.28 -8.02 33.25
N LYS A 461 -9.87 -8.80 34.26
CA LYS A 461 -10.80 -9.64 35.02
C LYS A 461 -11.66 -8.77 35.94
N GLY A 462 -12.95 -8.64 35.65
CA GLY A 462 -13.93 -7.88 36.47
C GLY A 462 -14.39 -6.53 35.91
N GLY A 463 -13.98 -6.15 34.69
CA GLY A 463 -14.48 -4.93 34.04
C GLY A 463 -15.97 -5.02 33.70
N ARG A 464 -16.80 -4.12 34.27
CA ARG A 464 -18.15 -3.84 33.73
C ARG A 464 -18.03 -3.54 32.24
N ARG A 465 -18.92 -4.12 31.45
CA ARG A 465 -19.13 -3.82 30.02
C ARG A 465 -19.14 -2.29 29.88
N ARG A 466 -18.05 -1.69 29.40
CA ARG A 466 -18.07 -0.27 29.04
C ARG A 466 -19.02 -0.15 27.86
N ASP A 467 -20.09 0.60 28.04
CA ASP A 467 -21.04 0.87 26.98
C ASP A 467 -20.29 1.43 25.76
N ASN A 468 -20.60 0.82 24.62
CA ASN A 468 -20.03 1.16 23.33
C ASN A 468 -20.25 2.63 23.02
N ILE A 469 -19.17 3.35 22.75
CA ILE A 469 -19.20 4.49 21.85
C ILE A 469 -18.08 4.22 20.83
N HIS A 470 -18.47 3.85 19.60
CA HIS A 470 -17.64 3.66 18.41
C HIS A 470 -17.11 2.25 18.06
N ALA A 471 -17.95 1.21 18.19
CA ALA A 471 -17.80 0.01 17.36
C ALA A 471 -18.92 -0.02 16.33
N ARG A 472 -18.59 0.12 15.04
CA ARG A 472 -19.53 -0.09 13.93
C ARG A 472 -20.04 -1.54 13.99
N TYR A 473 -21.35 -1.67 13.79
CA TYR A 473 -22.13 -2.89 13.84
C TYR A 473 -21.62 -3.93 12.83
N VAL A 474 -21.34 -5.15 13.30
CA VAL A 474 -21.37 -6.34 12.46
C VAL A 474 -22.80 -6.88 12.52
N ARG A 475 -23.57 -6.72 11.44
CA ARG A 475 -24.83 -7.44 11.27
C ARG A 475 -24.50 -8.92 11.07
N VAL A 476 -24.76 -9.73 12.08
CA VAL A 476 -24.87 -11.19 11.93
C VAL A 476 -26.20 -11.43 11.22
N THR A 477 -26.17 -11.81 9.95
CA THR A 477 -27.33 -12.41 9.29
C THR A 477 -27.53 -13.82 9.84
N ASP A 478 -28.73 -14.06 10.38
CA ASP A 478 -29.27 -15.31 10.93
C ASP A 478 -28.96 -16.52 10.00
N PRO A 479 -28.32 -17.60 10.49
CA PRO A 479 -28.16 -18.83 9.73
C PRO A 479 -29.43 -19.67 9.90
N ARG A 480 -30.44 -19.37 9.09
CA ARG A 480 -31.52 -20.31 8.82
C ARG A 480 -31.70 -20.45 7.31
N TYR A 481 -31.47 -21.69 6.87
CA TYR A 481 -31.57 -22.31 5.54
C TYR A 481 -30.28 -22.49 4.76
#